data_AF-N8QAD2-F1
#
_entry.id   AF-N8QAD2-F1
#
_cell.length_a   1.000
_cell.length_b   1.000
_cell.length_c   1.000
_cell.angle_alpha   90.00
_cell.angle_beta   90.00
_cell.angle_gamma   90.00
#
_symmetry.space_group_name_H-M   'P 1'
#
loop_
_entity.id
_entity.type
_entity.pdbx_description
1 polymer ?
#
loop_
_entity_poly.entity_id
_entity_poly.type
_entity_poly.pdbx_seq_one_letter_code
_entity_poly.pdbx_strand_id
1 'polypeptide(L)'
;MQQIFNRITQNIFKFLYKSFHSKAYKHNRRYWPYYKTVRNSEGDLEQLFFNKKLIADHTKPFKSQKNTCVLVATGPSVKDIDQRFLTNPDYDYIGVNGAISLDHIHFKYYVIIDFNFTTKRFDLILKVLNSDCIFFTTPRCLD
;
A
#
# COMPACT_ATOMS: atom_id res chain seq x y z
N MET A 1 27.67 3.97 -12.07
CA MET A 1 28.25 2.94 -11.18
C MET A 1 27.28 2.45 -10.10
N GLN A 2 26.59 3.32 -9.36
CA GLN A 2 25.65 2.94 -8.28
C GLN A 2 24.59 1.90 -8.70
N GLN A 3 23.94 2.07 -9.86
CA GLN A 3 22.90 1.16 -10.33
C GLN A 3 23.43 -0.26 -10.66
N ILE A 4 24.64 -0.36 -11.20
CA ILE A 4 25.27 -1.65 -11.54
C ILE A 4 25.61 -2.40 -10.24
N PHE A 5 26.20 -1.69 -9.27
CA PHE A 5 26.50 -2.24 -7.95
C PHE A 5 25.23 -2.72 -7.24
N ASN A 6 24.17 -1.91 -7.23
CA ASN A 6 22.87 -2.29 -6.65
C ASN A 6 22.29 -3.56 -7.30
N ARG A 7 22.42 -3.70 -8.62
CA ARG A 7 21.90 -4.87 -9.36
C ARG A 7 22.69 -6.15 -9.06
N ILE A 8 24.00 -6.06 -8.92
CA ILE A 8 24.86 -7.20 -8.52
C ILE A 8 24.50 -7.63 -7.09
N THR A 9 24.44 -6.69 -6.15
CA THR A 9 24.10 -6.95 -4.75
C THR A 9 22.69 -7.56 -4.62
N GLN A 10 21.71 -7.06 -5.37
CA GLN A 10 20.38 -7.65 -5.44
C GLN A 10 20.40 -9.10 -5.94
N ASN A 11 21.23 -9.42 -6.93
CA ASN A 11 21.31 -10.79 -7.46
C ASN A 11 21.96 -11.75 -6.45
N ILE A 12 23.00 -11.30 -5.74
CA ILE A 12 23.60 -12.05 -4.64
C ILE A 12 22.54 -12.33 -3.57
N PHE A 13 21.80 -11.30 -3.14
CA PHE A 13 20.76 -11.46 -2.14
C PHE A 13 19.63 -12.39 -2.60
N LYS A 14 19.19 -12.30 -3.86
CA LYS A 14 18.20 -13.23 -4.44
C LYS A 14 18.72 -14.67 -4.45
N PHE A 15 19.99 -14.88 -4.73
CA PHE A 15 20.62 -16.19 -4.73
C PHE A 15 20.65 -16.76 -3.31
N LEU A 16 21.20 -16.02 -2.35
CA LEU A 16 21.23 -16.42 -0.93
C LEU A 16 19.82 -16.75 -0.43
N TYR A 17 18.86 -15.86 -0.68
CA TYR A 17 17.48 -16.07 -0.25
C TYR A 17 16.89 -17.37 -0.81
N LYS A 18 17.11 -17.65 -2.11
CA LYS A 18 16.64 -18.88 -2.76
C LYS A 18 17.28 -20.13 -2.17
N SER A 19 18.54 -20.05 -1.73
CA SER A 19 19.26 -21.19 -1.15
C SER A 19 18.82 -21.49 0.28
N PHE A 20 18.45 -20.46 1.06
CA PHE A 20 18.09 -20.61 2.47
C PHE A 20 16.58 -20.66 2.76
N HIS A 21 15.72 -20.36 1.79
CA HIS A 21 14.26 -20.33 2.00
C HIS A 21 13.51 -21.29 1.08
N SER A 22 12.41 -21.86 1.58
CA SER A 22 11.53 -22.72 0.80
C SER A 22 10.81 -21.95 -0.32
N LYS A 23 10.27 -22.69 -1.30
CA LYS A 23 9.53 -22.10 -2.43
C LYS A 23 8.32 -21.28 -1.99
N ALA A 24 7.71 -21.59 -0.84
CA ALA A 24 6.58 -20.85 -0.30
C ALA A 24 6.89 -19.36 -0.10
N TYR A 25 8.15 -19.02 0.23
CA TYR A 25 8.59 -17.65 0.49
C TYR A 25 9.14 -16.92 -0.74
N LYS A 26 9.03 -17.50 -1.94
CA LYS A 26 9.58 -16.92 -3.18
C LYS A 26 9.10 -15.48 -3.44
N HIS A 27 7.89 -15.12 -2.97
CA HIS A 27 7.32 -13.79 -3.10
C HIS A 27 8.13 -12.71 -2.34
N ASN A 28 8.76 -13.05 -1.22
CA ASN A 28 9.56 -12.13 -0.40
C ASN A 28 10.97 -11.91 -0.94
N ARG A 29 11.46 -12.81 -1.82
CA ARG A 29 12.82 -12.77 -2.37
C ARG A 29 13.18 -11.43 -3.01
N ARG A 30 12.21 -10.74 -3.62
CA ARG A 30 12.45 -9.46 -4.30
C ARG A 30 12.86 -8.35 -3.33
N TYR A 31 12.33 -8.39 -2.12
CA TYR A 31 12.43 -7.32 -1.14
C TYR A 31 13.36 -7.64 0.03
N TRP A 32 13.92 -8.85 0.08
CA TRP A 32 14.95 -9.22 1.05
C TRP A 32 16.28 -8.50 0.76
N PRO A 33 17.03 -8.01 1.77
CA PRO A 33 16.80 -8.16 3.21
C PRO A 33 15.95 -7.06 3.88
N TYR A 34 15.39 -6.14 3.10
CA TYR A 34 14.71 -4.97 3.64
C TYR A 34 13.31 -5.27 4.19
N TYR A 35 12.60 -6.22 3.58
CA TYR A 35 11.23 -6.58 3.95
C TYR A 35 11.21 -7.86 4.78
N LYS A 36 10.55 -7.82 5.94
CA LYS A 36 10.36 -8.98 6.82
C LYS A 36 8.92 -9.03 7.33
N THR A 37 8.27 -10.18 7.17
CA THR A 37 6.94 -10.49 7.71
C THR A 37 7.07 -11.40 8.91
N VAL A 38 6.31 -11.13 9.98
CA VAL A 38 6.07 -12.06 11.09
C VAL A 38 4.65 -12.61 10.92
N ARG A 39 4.49 -13.93 11.08
CA ARG A 39 3.21 -14.61 10.98
C ARG A 39 2.93 -15.40 12.26
N ASN A 40 1.68 -15.48 12.66
CA ASN A 40 1.23 -16.27 13.81
C ASN A 40 1.31 -17.79 13.50
N SER A 41 0.93 -18.62 14.47
CA SER A 41 0.88 -20.08 14.32
C SER A 41 -0.11 -20.58 13.26
N GLU A 42 -1.13 -19.79 12.94
CA GLU A 42 -2.14 -20.07 11.90
C GLU A 42 -1.70 -19.60 10.51
N GLY A 43 -0.61 -18.85 10.42
CA GLY A 43 -0.06 -18.30 9.20
C GLY A 43 -0.54 -16.90 8.84
N ASP A 44 -1.34 -16.23 9.68
CA ASP A 44 -1.79 -14.85 9.47
C ASP A 44 -0.64 -13.86 9.62
N LEU A 45 -0.72 -12.72 8.93
CA LEU A 45 0.29 -11.67 9.01
C LEU A 45 0.11 -10.84 10.28
N GLU A 46 1.06 -10.92 11.21
CA GLU A 46 1.02 -10.14 12.46
C GLU A 46 1.76 -8.82 12.33
N GLN A 47 2.99 -8.85 11.81
CA GLN A 47 3.84 -7.67 11.77
C GLN A 47 4.59 -7.58 10.46
N LEU A 48 4.80 -6.34 10.03
CA LEU A 48 5.55 -6.03 8.85
C LEU A 48 6.65 -5.02 9.11
N PHE A 49 7.86 -5.37 8.69
CA PHE A 49 9.04 -4.51 8.80
C PHE A 49 9.58 -4.14 7.43
N PHE A 50 9.95 -2.87 7.29
CA PHE A 50 10.72 -2.36 6.16
C PHE A 50 12.00 -1.68 6.69
N ASN A 51 13.15 -2.09 6.17
CA ASN A 51 14.47 -1.63 6.60
C ASN A 51 14.63 -1.67 8.14
N LYS A 52 14.22 -2.79 8.75
CA LYS A 52 14.20 -3.03 10.21
C LYS A 52 13.25 -2.13 11.03
N LYS A 53 12.46 -1.27 10.40
CA LYS A 53 11.42 -0.46 11.06
C LYS A 53 10.08 -1.16 10.95
N LEU A 54 9.34 -1.23 12.05
CA LEU A 54 7.95 -1.73 12.07
C LEU A 54 7.07 -0.73 11.32
N ILE A 55 6.42 -1.16 10.24
CA ILE A 55 5.56 -0.32 9.39
C ILE A 55 4.08 -0.73 9.44
N ALA A 56 3.77 -1.97 9.85
CA ALA A 56 2.41 -2.40 10.15
C ALA A 56 2.42 -3.42 11.29
N ASP A 57 1.47 -3.28 12.22
CA ASP A 57 1.31 -4.14 13.39
C ASP A 57 -0.16 -4.52 13.54
N HIS A 58 -0.51 -5.68 12.98
CA HIS A 58 -1.87 -6.21 12.93
C HIS A 58 -2.28 -6.89 14.25
N THR A 59 -1.36 -7.04 15.20
CA THR A 59 -1.69 -7.51 16.56
C THR A 59 -2.50 -6.47 17.34
N LYS A 60 -2.45 -5.21 16.89
CA LYS A 60 -3.21 -4.12 17.49
C LYS A 60 -4.54 -4.00 16.76
N PRO A 61 -5.68 -4.07 17.48
CA PRO A 61 -6.98 -3.91 16.87
C PRO A 61 -7.10 -2.53 16.25
N PHE A 62 -7.33 -2.50 14.94
CA PHE A 62 -7.70 -1.30 14.25
C PHE A 62 -9.18 -1.00 14.53
N LYS A 63 -9.46 0.08 15.26
CA LYS A 63 -10.83 0.59 15.39
C LYS A 63 -11.01 1.76 14.43
N SER A 64 -11.84 1.55 13.40
CA SER A 64 -12.46 2.71 12.76
C SER A 64 -13.33 3.41 13.80
N GLN A 65 -13.28 4.74 13.80
CA GLN A 65 -14.13 5.59 14.64
C GLN A 65 -15.57 5.64 14.10
N LYS A 66 -15.77 5.24 12.84
CA LYS A 66 -17.03 5.29 12.12
C LYS A 66 -17.52 3.89 11.81
N ASN A 67 -18.84 3.72 11.75
CA ASN A 67 -19.46 2.42 11.49
C ASN A 67 -19.58 2.11 9.99
N THR A 68 -19.40 3.10 9.13
CA THR A 68 -19.54 2.97 7.68
C THR A 68 -18.27 3.43 6.98
N CYS A 69 -17.83 2.63 6.00
CA CYS A 69 -16.68 2.95 5.17
C CYS A 69 -17.05 2.84 3.69
N VAL A 70 -16.71 3.86 2.89
CA VAL A 70 -17.07 3.97 1.48
C VAL A 70 -15.82 3.89 0.62
N LEU A 71 -15.75 2.87 -0.23
CA LEU A 71 -14.67 2.72 -1.22
C LEU A 71 -15.02 3.52 -2.48
N VAL A 72 -14.20 4.52 -2.80
CA VAL A 72 -14.43 5.44 -3.92
C VAL A 72 -13.43 5.17 -5.04
N ALA A 73 -13.96 4.83 -6.22
CA ALA A 73 -13.22 4.70 -7.46
C ALA A 73 -13.59 5.83 -8.44
N THR A 74 -12.86 5.97 -9.55
CA THR A 74 -13.05 7.05 -10.55
C THR A 74 -13.79 6.62 -11.81
N GLY A 75 -14.77 5.73 -11.68
CA GLY A 75 -15.67 5.44 -12.80
C GLY A 75 -16.52 6.67 -13.16
N PRO A 76 -17.01 6.79 -14.41
CA PRO A 76 -17.90 7.88 -14.82
C PRO A 76 -19.14 8.05 -13.94
N SER A 77 -19.63 6.95 -13.36
CA SER A 77 -20.79 6.91 -12.48
C SER A 77 -20.68 7.80 -11.24
N VAL A 78 -19.47 8.18 -10.83
CA VAL A 78 -19.29 9.10 -9.69
C VAL A 78 -19.93 10.46 -9.92
N LYS A 79 -20.10 10.87 -11.20
CA LYS A 79 -20.72 12.14 -11.58
C LYS A 79 -22.20 12.20 -11.24
N ASP A 80 -22.85 11.05 -11.15
CA ASP A 80 -24.29 10.92 -10.90
C ASP A 80 -24.60 10.68 -9.41
N ILE A 81 -23.57 10.54 -8.57
CA ILE A 81 -23.71 10.34 -7.13
C ILE A 81 -23.92 11.70 -6.45
N ASP A 82 -24.89 11.75 -5.54
CA ASP A 82 -25.14 12.93 -4.71
C ASP A 82 -23.88 13.29 -3.87
N GLN A 83 -23.40 14.51 -4.01
CA GLN A 83 -22.22 14.99 -3.28
C GLN A 83 -22.38 14.93 -1.76
N ARG A 84 -23.62 14.99 -1.24
CA ARG A 84 -23.89 14.83 0.20
C ARG A 84 -23.57 13.43 0.69
N PHE A 85 -23.69 12.42 -0.17
CA PHE A 85 -23.27 11.06 0.15
C PHE A 85 -21.74 10.93 0.21
N LEU A 86 -21.02 11.66 -0.65
CA LEU A 86 -19.56 11.64 -0.75
C LEU A 86 -18.84 12.54 0.25
N THR A 87 -19.59 13.38 0.97
CA THR A 87 -19.08 14.30 2.01
C THR A 87 -19.76 14.09 3.36
N ASN A 88 -20.50 13.00 3.54
CA ASN A 88 -21.14 12.64 4.79
C ASN A 88 -20.07 12.46 5.91
N PRO A 89 -20.15 13.23 7.01
CA PRO A 89 -19.16 13.19 8.10
C PRO A 89 -19.23 11.94 8.97
N ASP A 90 -20.26 11.11 8.81
CA ASP A 90 -20.39 9.83 9.53
C ASP A 90 -19.69 8.67 8.81
N TYR A 91 -19.12 8.90 7.63
CA TYR A 91 -18.45 7.88 6.84
C TYR A 91 -16.95 8.11 6.81
N ASP A 92 -16.19 7.02 6.82
CA ASP A 92 -14.79 7.03 6.42
C ASP A 92 -14.69 6.73 4.92
N TYR A 93 -13.94 7.51 4.15
CA TYR A 93 -13.73 7.26 2.72
C TYR A 93 -12.38 6.60 2.46
N ILE A 94 -12.39 5.54 1.65
CA ILE A 94 -11.21 4.90 1.08
C ILE A 94 -11.11 5.31 -0.39
N GLY A 95 -10.09 6.08 -0.74
CA GLY A 95 -9.79 6.39 -2.14
C GLY A 95 -8.95 5.30 -2.79
N VAL A 96 -9.19 5.04 -4.08
CA VAL A 96 -8.31 4.15 -4.87
C VAL A 96 -7.81 4.82 -6.14
N ASN A 97 -6.56 4.54 -6.50
CA ASN A 97 -5.93 4.99 -7.76
C ASN A 97 -6.16 6.48 -8.04
N GLY A 98 -7.02 6.81 -9.02
CA GLY A 98 -7.30 8.18 -9.42
C GLY A 98 -8.25 8.96 -8.52
N ALA A 99 -8.88 8.34 -7.51
CA ALA A 99 -9.96 8.96 -6.71
C ALA A 99 -9.57 10.28 -6.03
N ILE A 100 -8.29 10.47 -5.78
CA ILE A 100 -7.67 11.70 -5.27
C ILE A 100 -7.89 12.91 -6.19
N SER A 101 -8.32 12.72 -7.44
CA SER A 101 -8.75 13.82 -8.29
C SER A 101 -10.11 14.40 -7.91
N LEU A 102 -10.86 13.73 -7.04
CA LEU A 102 -12.12 14.21 -6.49
C LEU A 102 -11.81 15.10 -5.27
N ASP A 103 -11.37 16.34 -5.53
CA ASP A 103 -10.83 17.24 -4.51
C ASP A 103 -11.84 17.64 -3.39
N HIS A 104 -13.13 17.30 -3.55
CA HIS A 104 -14.19 17.55 -2.57
C HIS A 104 -14.38 16.41 -1.55
N ILE A 105 -13.69 15.28 -1.68
CA ILE A 105 -13.78 14.14 -0.78
C ILE A 105 -12.54 14.09 0.11
N HIS A 106 -12.73 14.05 1.43
CA HIS A 106 -11.65 13.77 2.36
C HIS A 106 -11.47 12.26 2.52
N PHE A 107 -10.39 11.73 1.95
CA PHE A 107 -10.01 10.33 2.12
C PHE A 107 -9.23 10.12 3.40
N LYS A 108 -9.77 9.33 4.33
CA LYS A 108 -9.06 8.90 5.53
C LYS A 108 -8.07 7.78 5.23
N TYR A 109 -8.40 6.96 4.24
CA TYR A 109 -7.62 5.83 3.80
C TYR A 109 -7.41 5.93 2.29
N TYR A 110 -6.25 5.50 1.81
CA TYR A 110 -5.99 5.49 0.38
C TYR A 110 -5.24 4.23 -0.03
N VAL A 111 -5.66 3.59 -1.12
CA VAL A 111 -5.08 2.33 -1.58
C VAL A 111 -4.57 2.46 -3.02
N ILE A 112 -3.29 2.14 -3.23
CA ILE A 112 -2.70 2.03 -4.57
C ILE A 112 -1.91 0.74 -4.65
N ILE A 113 -2.35 -0.16 -5.53
CA ILE A 113 -1.68 -1.45 -5.78
C ILE A 113 -1.21 -1.59 -7.24
N ASP A 114 -1.59 -0.65 -8.11
CA ASP A 114 -1.21 -0.66 -9.51
C ASP A 114 0.16 0.02 -9.71
N PHE A 115 1.16 -0.79 -10.06
CA PHE A 115 2.51 -0.32 -10.39
C PHE A 115 2.56 0.57 -11.64
N ASN A 116 1.70 0.32 -12.63
CA ASN A 116 1.65 1.19 -13.81
C ASN A 116 1.08 2.56 -13.44
N PHE A 117 0.15 2.61 -12.48
CA PHE A 117 -0.38 3.87 -11.98
C PHE A 117 0.70 4.69 -11.26
N THR A 118 1.50 4.06 -10.39
CA THR A 118 2.58 4.76 -9.67
C THR A 118 3.64 5.34 -10.61
N THR A 119 3.95 4.64 -11.70
CA THR A 119 4.96 5.09 -12.67
C THR A 119 4.41 6.13 -13.66
N LYS A 120 3.16 6.00 -14.10
CA LYS A 120 2.57 6.88 -15.14
C LYS A 120 1.85 8.10 -14.60
N ARG A 121 1.35 8.05 -13.36
CA ARG A 121 0.52 9.09 -12.74
C ARG A 121 1.06 9.51 -11.38
N PHE A 122 2.38 9.68 -11.29
CA PHE A 122 3.03 10.11 -10.06
C PHE A 122 2.54 11.47 -9.56
N ASP A 123 1.99 12.32 -10.45
CA ASP A 123 1.27 13.54 -10.10
C ASP A 123 0.12 13.29 -9.10
N LEU A 124 -0.66 12.23 -9.31
CA LEU A 124 -1.74 11.84 -8.41
C LEU A 124 -1.21 11.13 -7.16
N ILE A 125 -0.13 10.36 -7.28
CA ILE A 125 0.53 9.77 -6.11
C ILE A 125 1.00 10.86 -5.15
N LEU A 126 1.60 11.92 -5.67
CA LEU A 126 2.09 13.02 -4.86
C LEU A 126 0.95 13.72 -4.11
N LYS A 127 -0.25 13.85 -4.72
CA LYS A 127 -1.44 14.34 -4.00
C LYS A 127 -1.80 13.44 -2.82
N VAL A 128 -1.76 12.11 -2.98
CA VAL A 128 -2.03 11.16 -1.89
C VAL A 128 -0.97 11.29 -0.79
N LEU A 129 0.31 11.35 -1.16
CA LEU A 129 1.41 11.48 -0.19
C LEU A 129 1.39 12.80 0.59
N ASN A 130 0.80 13.85 0.01
CA ASN A 130 0.61 15.15 0.66
C ASN A 130 -0.72 15.27 1.43
N SER A 131 -1.58 14.25 1.36
CA SER A 131 -2.85 14.21 2.08
C SER A 131 -2.69 13.58 3.46
N ASP A 132 -3.51 14.00 4.42
CA ASP A 132 -3.56 13.41 5.75
C ASP A 132 -4.40 12.12 5.73
N CYS A 133 -3.86 11.07 5.12
CA CYS A 133 -4.51 9.77 5.03
C CYS A 133 -3.55 8.64 5.40
N ILE A 134 -4.12 7.50 5.82
CA ILE A 134 -3.33 6.27 5.90
C ILE A 134 -3.24 5.67 4.49
N PHE A 135 -2.03 5.69 3.94
CA PHE A 135 -1.74 5.18 2.61
C PHE A 135 -1.31 3.71 2.66
N PHE A 136 -2.07 2.86 1.95
CA PHE A 136 -1.80 1.45 1.76
C PHE A 136 -1.27 1.20 0.34
N THR A 137 -0.16 0.48 0.26
CA THR A 137 0.40 0.07 -1.02
C THR A 137 1.12 -1.26 -0.91
N THR A 138 1.42 -1.87 -2.06
CA THR A 138 2.26 -3.07 -2.10
C THR A 138 3.72 -2.66 -2.26
N PRO A 139 4.68 -3.48 -1.78
CA PRO A 139 6.10 -3.21 -2.00
C PRO A 139 6.48 -3.04 -3.48
N ARG A 140 5.71 -3.62 -4.42
CA ARG A 140 5.92 -3.45 -5.86
C ARG A 140 5.73 -2.00 -6.32
N CYS A 141 4.80 -1.28 -5.72
CA CYS A 141 4.54 0.11 -6.03
C CYS A 141 5.63 1.06 -5.52
N LEU A 142 6.57 0.57 -4.71
CA LEU A 142 7.73 1.30 -4.20
C LEU A 142 9.00 1.08 -5.05
N ASP A 143 8.95 0.20 -6.06
CA ASP A 143 10.06 -0.05 -6.98
C ASP A 143 10.25 1.12 -7.96
#